data_AF-A0A6G0MK46-F1
#
_entry.id   AF-A0A6G0MK46-F1
#
_cell.length_a   1.000
_cell.length_b   1.000
_cell.length_c   1.000
_cell.angle_alpha   90.00
_cell.angle_beta   90.00
_cell.angle_gamma   90.00
#
_symmetry.space_group_name_H-M   'P 1'
#
loop_
_entity.id
_entity.type
_entity.pdbx_description
1 polymer ?
#
loop_
_entity_poly.entity_id
_entity_poly.type
_entity_poly.pdbx_seq_one_letter_code
_entity_poly.pdbx_strand_id
1 'polypeptide(L)' 'MTKQITDDLAQALWETLLLHSTKGRLRYRDITAIACEFGLTTKAVTRVWKKGIRSMGDRVAAVVKAGWSRRGRKKV' A
#
# COMPACT_ATOMS: atom_id res chain seq x y z
N MET A 1 11.04 15.95 0.09
CA MET A 1 10.20 15.72 -1.11
C MET A 1 9.36 14.48 -0.90
N THR A 2 8.05 14.63 -0.71
CA THR A 2 7.10 13.52 -0.59
C THR A 2 6.72 13.09 -2.00
N LYS A 3 7.24 11.95 -2.49
CA LYS A 3 6.74 11.32 -3.72
C LYS A 3 5.24 11.06 -3.56
N GLN A 4 4.42 11.69 -4.41
CA GLN A 4 3.00 11.38 -4.45
C GLN A 4 2.84 9.95 -4.96
N ILE A 5 2.15 9.11 -4.19
CA ILE A 5 1.83 7.75 -4.61
C ILE A 5 0.63 7.86 -5.55
N THR A 6 0.89 7.73 -6.86
CA THR A 6 -0.16 7.60 -7.88
C THR A 6 -0.83 6.22 -7.77
N ASP A 7 -2.04 6.09 -8.33
CA ASP A 7 -2.79 4.83 -8.32
C ASP A 7 -1.97 3.68 -8.94
N ASP A 8 -1.27 3.94 -10.04
CA ASP A 8 -0.41 2.96 -10.71
C ASP A 8 0.77 2.52 -9.83
N LEU A 9 1.40 3.47 -9.13
CA LEU A 9 2.49 3.17 -8.19
C LEU A 9 1.97 2.36 -6.99
N ALA A 10 0.76 2.68 -6.51
CA ALA A 10 0.14 1.96 -5.40
C ALA A 10 -0.21 0.51 -5.78
N GLN A 11 -0.65 0.31 -7.03
CA GLN A 11 -0.94 -1.02 -7.56
C GLN A 11 0.33 -1.83 -7.78
N ALA A 12 1.35 -1.27 -8.44
CA ALA A 12 2.63 -1.95 -8.62
C ALA A 12 3.27 -2.32 -7.27
N LEU A 13 3.27 -1.39 -6.31
CA LEU A 13 3.75 -1.64 -4.95
C LEU A 13 2.97 -2.77 -4.27
N TRP A 14 1.65 -2.81 -4.43
CA TRP A 14 0.80 -3.85 -3.85
C TRP A 14 1.07 -5.23 -4.45
N GLU A 15 1.23 -5.33 -5.77
CA GLU A 15 1.59 -6.57 -6.47
C GLU A 15 2.98 -7.08 -6.04
N THR A 16 3.97 -6.20 -5.93
CA THR A 16 5.30 -6.56 -5.41
C THR A 16 5.22 -7.06 -3.97
N LEU A 17 4.44 -6.41 -3.10
CA LEU A 17 4.24 -6.87 -1.73
C LEU A 17 3.56 -8.23 -1.67
N LEU A 18 2.64 -8.53 -2.59
CA LEU A 18 1.99 -9.84 -2.68
C LEU A 18 2.97 -10.94 -3.11
N LEU A 19 3.83 -10.67 -4.08
CA LEU A 19 4.86 -11.62 -4.53
C LEU A 19 5.85 -11.97 -3.41
N HIS A 20 6.20 -10.99 -2.58
CA HIS A 20 7.09 -11.20 -1.43
C HIS A 20 6.37 -11.74 -0.18
N SER A 21 5.03 -11.76 -0.18
CA SER A 21 4.23 -12.27 0.93
C SER A 21 4.13 -13.79 0.86
N THR A 22 4.43 -14.46 1.96
CA THR A 22 4.24 -15.91 2.09
C THR A 22 3.06 -16.18 3.02
N LYS A 23 1.99 -16.83 2.51
CA LYS A 23 0.76 -17.13 3.27
C LYS A 23 0.10 -15.89 3.91
N GLY A 24 0.10 -14.75 3.20
CA GLY A 24 -0.48 -13.49 3.70
C GLY A 24 0.36 -12.82 4.79
N ARG A 25 1.61 -13.25 5.00
CA ARG A 25 2.57 -12.65 5.92
C ARG A 25 3.74 -12.06 5.15
N LEU A 26 4.08 -10.83 5.50
CA LEU A 26 5.20 -10.10 4.95
C LEU A 26 6.17 -9.74 6.08
N ARG A 27 7.46 -10.08 5.95
CA ARG A 27 8.43 -9.79 7.01
C ARG A 27 8.83 -8.32 6.96
N TYR A 28 9.21 -7.76 8.10
CA TYR A 28 9.65 -6.36 8.18
C TYR A 28 10.87 -6.06 7.29
N ARG A 29 11.76 -7.05 7.14
CA ARG A 29 12.93 -6.96 6.24
C ARG A 29 12.50 -6.76 4.78
N ASP A 30 11.48 -7.48 4.33
CA ASP A 30 10.96 -7.39 2.96
C ASP A 30 10.28 -6.03 2.73
N ILE A 31 9.50 -5.55 3.72
CA ILE A 31 8.91 -4.20 3.69
C ILE A 31 10.00 -3.13 3.55
N THR A 32 11.11 -3.30 4.27
CA THR A 32 12.21 -2.33 4.25
C THR A 32 12.96 -2.36 2.91
N ALA A 33 13.20 -3.55 2.35
CA ALA A 33 13.80 -3.71 1.03
C ALA A 33 12.94 -3.06 -0.06
N ILE A 34 11.64 -3.39 -0.10
CA ILE A 34 10.68 -2.83 -1.06
C ILE A 34 10.53 -1.32 -0.87
N ALA A 35 10.53 -0.82 0.37
CA ALA A 35 10.52 0.61 0.63
C ALA A 35 11.75 1.31 0.02
N CYS A 36 12.93 0.70 0.13
CA CYS A 36 14.14 1.21 -0.49
C CYS A 36 14.07 1.19 -2.03
N GLU A 37 13.61 0.09 -2.62
CA GLU A 37 13.47 -0.07 -4.07
C GLU A 37 12.54 0.97 -4.70
N PHE A 38 11.39 1.23 -4.05
CA PHE A 38 10.42 2.22 -4.51
C PHE A 38 10.79 3.66 -4.08
N GLY A 39 11.84 3.84 -3.28
CA GLY A 39 12.22 5.12 -2.69
C GLY A 39 11.11 5.73 -1.83
N LEU A 40 10.38 4.88 -1.11
CA LEU A 40 9.28 5.22 -0.21
C LEU A 40 9.69 5.01 1.25
N THR A 41 8.94 5.60 2.17
CA THR A 41 9.13 5.30 3.59
C THR A 41 8.50 3.96 3.94
N THR A 42 9.13 3.21 4.84
CA THR A 42 8.61 1.94 5.38
C THR A 42 7.18 2.08 5.93
N LYS A 43 6.86 3.25 6.50
CA LYS A 43 5.51 3.60 6.98
C LYS A 43 4.48 3.67 5.85
N ALA A 44 4.84 4.24 4.70
CA ALA A 44 3.95 4.32 3.53
C ALA A 44 3.65 2.92 2.97
N VAL A 45 4.69 2.10 2.79
CA VAL A 45 4.56 0.71 2.32
C VAL A 45 3.70 -0.13 3.27
N THR A 46 3.95 -0.03 4.58
CA THR A 46 3.13 -0.72 5.60
C THR A 46 1.66 -0.30 5.53
N ARG A 47 1.38 0.97 5.23
CA ARG A 47 0.03 1.49 5.13
C ARG A 47 -0.69 0.95 3.89
N VAL A 48 0.01 0.86 2.76
CA VAL A 48 -0.51 0.21 1.54
C VAL A 48 -0.77 -1.27 1.81
N TRP A 49 0.15 -1.96 2.47
CA TRP A 49 -0.03 -3.37 2.83
C TRP A 49 -1.31 -3.61 3.65
N LYS A 50 -1.49 -2.87 4.75
CA LYS A 50 -2.69 -2.97 5.59
C LYS A 50 -3.97 -2.63 4.84
N LYS A 51 -3.93 -1.65 3.94
CA LYS A 51 -5.08 -1.23 3.13
C LYS A 51 -5.46 -2.32 2.12
N GLY A 52 -4.48 -2.88 1.42
CA GLY A 52 -4.71 -3.95 0.45
C GLY A 52 -5.24 -5.24 1.09
N ILE A 53 -4.71 -5.64 2.26
CA ILE A 53 -5.24 -6.81 3.00
C ILE A 53 -6.70 -6.60 3.41
N ARG A 54 -7.05 -5.39 3.89
CA ARG A 54 -8.43 -5.05 4.24
C ARG A 54 -9.34 -5.09 2.99
N SER A 55 -8.89 -4.54 1.87
CA SER A 55 -9.65 -4.56 0.61
C SER A 55 -9.82 -5.98 0.03
N MET A 56 -8.83 -6.87 0.19
CA MET A 56 -8.97 -8.28 -0.20
C MET A 56 -10.00 -9.04 0.64
N GLY A 57 -10.09 -8.75 1.94
CA GLY A 57 -11.12 -9.33 2.82
C GLY A 57 -12.55 -9.00 2.37
N ASP A 58 -12.74 -7.85 1.73
CA ASP A 58 -14.03 -7.40 1.20
C ASP A 58 -14.34 -7.97 -0.20
N ARG A 59 -13.51 -8.87 -0.76
CA ARG A 59 -13.61 -9.46 -2.13
C ARG A 59 -13.72 -8.43 -3.26
N VAL A 60 -13.28 -7.20 -3.03
CA VAL A 60 -13.10 -6.22 -4.09
C VAL A 60 -11.68 -6.40 -4.60
N ALA A 61 -11.53 -6.76 -5.89
CA ALA A 61 -10.23 -6.76 -6.56
C ALA A 61 -9.50 -5.49 -6.13
N ALA A 62 -8.30 -5.63 -5.57
CA ALA A 62 -7.61 -4.57 -4.85
C ALA A 62 -7.27 -3.40 -5.79
N VAL A 63 -8.26 -2.58 -6.13
CA VAL A 63 -8.06 -1.29 -6.73
C VAL A 63 -7.55 -0.42 -5.59
N VAL A 64 -6.23 -0.43 -5.42
CA VAL A 64 -5.53 0.43 -4.47
C VAL A 64 -5.60 1.86 -5.00
N LYS A 65 -6.79 2.45 -5.04
CA LYS A 65 -6.95 3.87 -5.28
C LYS A 65 -6.20 4.59 -4.17
N ALA A 66 -5.28 5.46 -4.54
CA ALA A 66 -4.68 6.52 -3.73
C ALA A 66 -5.77 7.54 -3.36
N GLY A 67 -6.80 7.08 -2.64
CA GLY A 67 -7.71 7.94 -1.89
C GLY A 67 -6.96 8.57 -0.71
N TRP A 68 -5.97 9.42 -1.01
CA TRP A 68 -5.29 10.28 -0.06
C TRP A 68 -6.07 11.58 0.14
N SER A 69 -7.04 11.86 -0.72
CA SER A 69 -7.91 13.04 -0.71
C SER A 69 -9.38 12.66 -0.60
N ARG A 70 -9.82 12.15 0.57
CA ARG A 70 -11.23 12.23 1.00
C ARG A 70 -11.52 11.89 2.47
N ARG A 71 -10.55 12.06 3.38
CA ARG A 71 -10.85 12.13 4.83
C ARG A 71 -10.47 13.49 5.36
N GLY A 72 -11.39 14.43 5.18
CA GLY A 72 -11.29 15.75 5.77
C GLY A 72 -12.37 16.70 5.25
N ARG A 73 -13.63 16.48 5.65
CA ARG A 73 -14.52 17.52 6.25
C ARG A 73 -15.87 16.88 6.58
N LYS A 74 -16.18 16.76 7.86
CA LYS A 74 -17.56 16.58 8.35
C LYS A 74 -18.33 17.84 7.95
N LYS A 75 -19.43 17.71 7.21
CA LYS A 75 -20.41 18.80 7.07
C LYS A 75 -20.92 19.11 8.48
N VAL A 76 -20.71 20.34 8.92
CA VAL A 76 -21.55 21.03 9.90
C VAL A 76 -22.42 22.00 9.13
#